data_AF-A0A9D6ZUQ2-F1
#
_entry.id   AF-A0A9D6ZUQ2-F1
#
_cell.length_a   1.000
_cell.length_b   1.000
_cell.length_c   1.000
_cell.angle_alpha   90.00
_cell.angle_beta   90.00
_cell.angle_gamma   90.00
#
_symmetry.space_group_name_H-M   'P 1'
#
loop_
_entity.id
_entity.type
_entity.pdbx_description
1 polymer ?
#
loop_
_entity_poly.entity_id
_entity_poly.type
_entity_poly.pdbx_seq_one_letter_code
_entity_poly.pdbx_strand_id
1 'polypeptide(L)'
;VVDIVAVLTEQKDSLRARKYWNKLAERLKEEGSEVVTNCHRLKMEAEDGKLRETDAADVETILRLVQSIPSPKAEPIKLWLARVG
;
A
#
# COMPACT_ATOMS: atom_id res chain seq x y z
N VAL A 1 -1.43 1.40 -3.71
CA VAL A 1 -0.87 1.25 -2.34
C VAL A 1 -1.97 1.20 -1.27
N VAL A 2 -2.84 2.21 -1.18
CA VAL A 2 -3.88 2.30 -0.13
C VAL A 2 -4.80 1.07 -0.11
N ASP A 3 -5.16 0.50 -1.25
CA ASP A 3 -6.02 -0.69 -1.31
C ASP A 3 -5.35 -1.93 -0.70
N ILE A 4 -4.04 -2.11 -0.92
CA ILE A 4 -3.27 -3.19 -0.30
C ILE A 4 -3.22 -3.00 1.21
N VAL A 5 -3.01 -1.76 1.67
CA VAL A 5 -3.09 -1.41 3.09
C VAL A 5 -4.48 -1.73 3.65
N ALA A 6 -5.55 -1.39 2.93
CA ALA A 6 -6.93 -1.65 3.34
C ALA A 6 -7.19 -3.15 3.52
N VAL A 7 -6.73 -3.98 2.57
CA VAL A 7 -6.86 -5.43 2.64
C VAL A 7 -6.08 -6.01 3.83
N LEU A 8 -4.82 -5.59 4.00
CA LEU A 8 -3.95 -6.08 5.08
C LEU A 8 -4.46 -5.66 6.47
N THR A 9 -4.99 -4.45 6.59
CA THR A 9 -5.51 -3.91 7.86
C THR A 9 -7.00 -4.17 8.09
N GLU A 10 -7.62 -4.91 7.17
CA GLU A 10 -9.05 -5.25 7.15
C GLU A 10 -9.99 -4.04 7.29
N GLN A 11 -9.55 -2.89 6.77
CA GLN A 11 -10.33 -1.66 6.79
C GLN A 11 -11.29 -1.63 5.59
N LYS A 12 -12.59 -1.56 5.88
CA LYS A 12 -13.62 -1.35 4.84
C LYS A 12 -13.70 0.09 4.34
N ASP A 13 -13.18 1.03 5.12
CA ASP A 13 -13.20 2.46 4.82
C ASP A 13 -11.83 2.90 4.28
N SER A 14 -11.81 3.34 3.02
CA SER A 14 -10.62 3.84 2.34
C SER A 14 -9.97 5.03 3.04
N LEU A 15 -10.74 5.86 3.78
CA LEU A 15 -10.18 6.95 4.57
C LEU A 15 -9.39 6.44 5.77
N ARG A 16 -9.84 5.35 6.42
CA ARG A 16 -9.11 4.73 7.53
C ARG A 16 -7.83 4.07 7.04
N ALA A 17 -7.90 3.36 5.91
CA ALA A 17 -6.71 2.78 5.27
C ALA A 17 -5.70 3.87 4.88
N ARG A 18 -6.15 5.00 4.33
CA ARG A 18 -5.28 6.14 4.00
C ARG A 18 -4.64 6.77 5.24
N LYS A 19 -5.38 6.93 6.35
CA LYS A 19 -4.81 7.42 7.62
C LYS A 19 -3.75 6.47 8.16
N TYR A 20 -4.00 5.16 8.11
CA TYR A 20 -3.02 4.15 8.48
C TYR A 20 -1.77 4.25 7.61
N TRP A 21 -1.94 4.32 6.28
CA TRP A 21 -0.84 4.48 5.34
C TRP A 21 -0.01 5.72 5.64
N ASN A 22 -0.63 6.88 5.88
CA ASN A 22 0.10 8.11 6.21
C ASN A 22 0.96 7.95 7.46
N LYS A 23 0.43 7.31 8.51
CA LYS A 23 1.19 7.08 9.75
C LYS A 23 2.30 6.05 9.58
N LEU A 24 2.05 5.00 8.81
CA LEU A 24 3.08 4.00 8.47
C LEU A 24 4.19 4.62 7.62
N ALA A 25 3.83 5.45 6.63
CA ALA A 25 4.78 6.13 5.77
C ALA A 25 5.69 7.09 6.55
N GLU A 26 5.16 7.78 7.56
CA GLU A 26 5.96 8.59 8.49
C GLU A 26 7.00 7.73 9.23
N ARG A 27 6.56 6.63 9.85
CA ARG A 27 7.46 5.69 10.57
C ARG A 27 8.52 5.08 9.66
N LEU A 28 8.13 4.66 8.45
CA LEU A 28 9.06 4.10 7.47
C LEU A 28 10.13 5.12 7.06
N LYS A 29 9.77 6.41 6.93
CA LYS A 29 10.76 7.47 6.67
C LYS A 29 11.70 7.67 7.86
N GLU A 30 11.18 7.65 9.08
CA GLU A 30 11.99 7.75 10.31
C GLU A 30 12.98 6.58 10.45
N GLU A 31 12.60 5.38 10.00
CA GLU A 31 13.43 4.18 9.96
C GLU A 31 14.44 4.16 8.79
N GLY A 32 14.42 5.17 7.90
CA GLY A 32 15.29 5.23 6.72
C GLY A 32 14.86 4.29 5.57
N SER A 33 13.61 3.82 5.57
CA SER A 33 13.08 2.99 4.50
C SER A 33 12.77 3.82 3.25
N GLU A 34 13.16 3.30 2.09
CA GLU A 34 12.93 3.94 0.79
C GLU A 34 11.54 3.63 0.20
N VAL A 35 10.72 2.81 0.87
CA VAL A 35 9.38 2.41 0.39
C VAL A 35 8.51 3.62 0.03
N VAL A 36 8.53 4.67 0.85
CA VAL A 36 7.70 5.86 0.59
C VAL A 36 8.27 6.70 -0.55
N THR A 37 9.58 6.71 -0.70
CA THR A 37 10.28 7.41 -1.80
C THR A 37 9.99 6.74 -3.14
N ASN A 38 9.89 5.41 -3.15
CA ASN A 38 9.62 4.60 -4.34
C ASN A 38 8.12 4.55 -4.72
N CYS A 39 7.25 5.15 -3.93
CA CYS A 39 5.85 5.33 -4.29
C CYS A 39 5.68 6.51 -5.26
N HIS A 40 5.03 6.27 -6.39
CA HIS A 40 4.67 7.28 -7.37
C HIS A 40 3.18 7.60 -7.31
N ARG A 41 2.82 8.86 -7.52
CA ARG A 41 1.42 9.27 -7.64
C ARG A 41 1.01 9.22 -9.11
N LEU A 42 0.12 8.29 -9.42
CA LEU A 42 -0.43 8.12 -10.76
C LEU A 42 -1.90 8.53 -10.78
N LYS A 43 -2.36 9.08 -11.91
CA LYS A 43 -3.78 9.36 -12.11
C LYS A 43 -4.51 8.06 -12.40
N MET A 44 -5.41 7.67 -11.52
CA MET A 44 -6.22 6.45 -11.63
C MET A 44 -7.70 6.82 -11.53
N GLU A 45 -8.55 6.09 -12.23
CA GLU A 45 -10.00 6.24 -12.14
C GLU A 45 -10.49 5.71 -10.78
N ALA A 46 -11.26 6.54 -10.06
CA ALA A 46 -11.90 6.16 -8.81
C ALA A 46 -13.33 5.63 -9.08
N GLU A 47 -13.98 5.08 -8.05
CA GLU A 47 -15.34 4.52 -8.14
C GLU A 47 -16.40 5.52 -8.66
N ASP A 48 -16.17 6.82 -8.52
CA ASP A 48 -17.04 7.89 -9.02
C ASP A 48 -16.73 8.34 -10.46
N GLY A 49 -15.87 7.60 -11.17
CA GLY A 49 -15.46 7.88 -12.55
C GLY A 49 -14.47 9.05 -12.69
N LYS A 50 -13.99 9.63 -11.58
CA LYS A 50 -13.04 10.75 -11.64
C LYS A 50 -11.61 10.25 -11.51
N LEU A 51 -10.71 10.81 -12.32
CA LEU A 51 -9.27 10.59 -12.20
C LEU A 51 -8.72 11.29 -10.95
N ARG A 52 -8.06 10.54 -10.08
CA ARG A 52 -7.38 11.06 -8.89
C ARG A 52 -5.95 10.55 -8.81
N GLU A 53 -5.09 11.34 -8.18
CA GLU A 53 -3.76 10.89 -7.82
C GLU A 53 -3.83 9.84 -6.71
N THR A 54 -3.32 8.66 -7.02
CA THR A 54 -3.26 7.52 -6.12
C THR A 54 -1.81 7.04 -6.03
N ASP A 55 -1.36 6.75 -4.81
CA ASP A 55 -0.05 6.16 -4.56
C ASP A 55 -0.01 4.75 -5.18
N ALA A 56 0.89 4.57 -6.14
CA ALA A 56 1.20 3.35 -6.84
C ALA A 56 2.69 3.01 -6.61
N ALA A 57 3.00 1.72 -6.62
CA ALA A 57 4.37 1.24 -6.44
C ALA A 57 4.53 -0.09 -7.19
N ASP A 58 5.78 -0.42 -7.51
CA ASP A 58 6.15 -1.69 -8.13
C ASP A 58 6.04 -2.88 -7.16
N VAL A 59 6.21 -4.09 -7.70
CA VAL A 59 6.06 -5.33 -6.94
C VAL A 59 7.04 -5.41 -5.76
N GLU A 60 8.29 -4.98 -5.95
CA GLU A 60 9.32 -5.00 -4.91
C GLU A 60 8.94 -4.09 -3.73
N THR A 61 8.52 -2.85 -4.02
CA THR A 61 8.09 -1.89 -3.02
C THR A 61 6.85 -2.39 -2.27
N ILE A 62 5.90 -3.02 -2.98
CA ILE A 62 4.73 -3.63 -2.35
C ILE A 62 5.12 -4.83 -1.47
N LEU A 63 6.05 -5.69 -1.89
CA LEU A 63 6.51 -6.81 -1.08
C LEU A 63 7.13 -6.32 0.24
N ARG A 64 7.93 -5.25 0.19
CA ARG A 64 8.48 -4.63 1.39
C ARG A 64 7.39 -4.04 2.29
N LEU A 65 6.38 -3.39 1.70
CA LEU A 65 5.23 -2.85 2.42
C LEU A 65 4.43 -3.94 3.14
N VAL A 66 4.16 -5.05 2.46
CA VAL A 66 3.43 -6.21 3.02
C VAL A 66 4.14 -6.75 4.26
N GLN A 67 5.48 -6.78 4.26
CA GLN A 67 6.27 -7.20 5.42
C GLN A 67 6.19 -6.23 6.62
N SER A 68 5.90 -4.95 6.38
CA SER A 68 5.80 -3.94 7.45
C SER A 68 4.44 -3.88 8.12
N ILE A 69 3.42 -4.57 7.59
CA ILE A 69 2.06 -4.56 8.14
C ILE A 69 1.75 -5.94 8.73
N PRO A 70 1.63 -6.07 10.07
CA PRO A 70 1.25 -7.34 10.68
C PRO A 70 -0.19 -7.68 10.28
N SER A 71 -0.35 -8.75 9.49
CA SER A 71 -1.65 -9.21 9.00
C SER A 71 -1.63 -10.70 8.68
N PRO A 72 -2.69 -11.47 9.01
CA PRO A 72 -2.82 -12.85 8.55
C PRO A 72 -2.95 -12.95 7.02
N LYS A 73 -3.28 -11.84 6.34
CA LYS A 73 -3.37 -11.77 4.86
C LYS A 73 -2.04 -11.43 4.19
N ALA A 74 -1.01 -11.08 4.95
CA ALA A 74 0.29 -10.75 4.41
C ALA A 74 0.90 -11.93 3.63
N GLU A 75 0.85 -13.15 4.19
CA GLU A 75 1.42 -14.33 3.55
C GLU A 75 0.73 -14.71 2.22
N PRO A 76 -0.61 -14.80 2.15
CA PRO A 76 -1.31 -15.01 0.87
C PRO A 76 -1.01 -13.94 -0.18
N ILE A 77 -0.97 -12.65 0.20
CA ILE A 77 -0.67 -11.55 -0.74
C ILE A 77 0.76 -11.64 -1.25
N LYS A 78 1.73 -11.92 -0.36
CA LYS A 78 3.13 -12.10 -0.71
C LYS A 78 3.31 -13.25 -1.72
N LEU A 79 2.68 -14.39 -1.48
CA LEU A 79 2.72 -15.55 -2.38
C LEU A 79 2.05 -15.25 -3.73
N TRP A 80 0.95 -14.51 -3.74
CA TRP A 80 0.28 -14.12 -4.97
C TRP A 80 1.15 -13.16 -5.80
N LEU A 81 1.70 -12.11 -5.18
CA LEU A 81 2.60 -11.16 -5.84
C LEU A 81 3.83 -11.85 -6.44
N ALA A 82 4.41 -12.82 -5.74
CA ALA A 82 5.56 -13.59 -6.23
C ALA A 82 5.24 -14.46 -7.46
N ARG A 83 3.96 -14.75 -7.74
CA ARG A 83 3.53 -15.55 -8.90
C ARG A 83 3.17 -14.71 -10.12
N VAL A 84 2.71 -13.47 -9.92
CA VAL A 84 2.18 -12.61 -10.99
C VAL A 84 3.14 -11.48 -11.37
N GLY A 85 4.15 -11.21 -10.56
CA GLY A 85 5.20 -10.22 -10.82
C GLY A 85 6.22 -10.66 -11.85
#